data_AF-A0A7W0LSC7-F1
#
_entry.id   AF-A0A7W0LSC7-F1
#
_cell.length_a   1.000
_cell.length_b   1.000
_cell.length_c   1.000
_cell.angle_alpha   90.00
_cell.angle_beta   90.00
_cell.angle_gamma   90.00
#
_symmetry.space_group_name_H-M   'P 1'
#
loop_
_entity.id
_entity.type
_entity.pdbx_description
1 polymer ?
#
loop_
_entity_poly.entity_id
_entity_poly.type
_entity_poly.pdbx_seq_one_letter_code
_entity_poly.pdbx_strand_id
1 'polypeptide(L)'
;MVTHDDLVEDELTDDELAALALAADPDAPPAEGAVPVWDLLGSGSEALLPGWYMPTPMTGAPLLQGWRRRVALLIVVSFLAIVSYGLCSTYGQVVPA
;
A
#
# COMPACT_ATOMS: atom_id res chain seq x y z
N MET A 1 26.14 14.40 24.89
CA MET A 1 25.07 14.92 24.04
C MET A 1 25.61 14.86 22.62
N VAL A 2 25.31 13.79 21.89
CA VAL A 2 25.79 13.59 20.51
C VAL A 2 24.77 14.28 19.60
N THR A 3 25.21 15.32 18.89
CA THR A 3 24.43 16.02 17.88
C THR A 3 24.35 15.15 16.63
N HIS A 4 23.21 15.15 15.92
CA HIS A 4 22.98 14.39 14.67
C HIS A 4 23.92 14.80 13.50
N ASP A 5 24.94 15.62 13.76
CA ASP A 5 25.83 16.28 12.81
C ASP A 5 27.23 15.63 12.75
N ASP A 6 27.56 14.74 13.69
CA ASP A 6 28.86 14.02 13.72
C ASP A 6 28.88 12.73 12.87
N LEU A 7 27.77 12.39 12.20
CA LEU A 7 27.70 11.34 11.19
C LEU A 7 27.61 12.00 9.82
N VAL A 8 28.75 12.45 9.29
CA VAL A 8 28.88 12.59 7.84
C VAL A 8 28.93 11.16 7.31
N GLU A 9 27.77 10.53 7.20
CA GLU A 9 27.62 9.35 6.35
C GLU A 9 27.91 9.85 4.94
N ASP A 10 28.97 9.32 4.30
CA ASP A 10 29.17 9.53 2.87
C ASP A 10 27.82 9.33 2.18
N GLU A 11 27.34 10.35 1.46
CA GLU A 11 26.02 10.35 0.84
C GLU A 11 25.94 9.16 -0.12
N LEU A 12 25.29 8.08 0.32
CA LEU A 12 25.27 6.83 -0.42
C LEU A 12 24.69 7.07 -1.82
N THR A 13 25.43 6.65 -2.83
CA THR A 13 24.94 6.70 -4.20
C THR A 13 23.86 5.64 -4.44
N ASP A 14 22.99 5.88 -5.42
CA ASP A 14 21.95 4.91 -5.81
C ASP A 14 22.55 3.54 -6.19
N ASP A 15 23.73 3.53 -6.82
CA ASP A 15 24.44 2.31 -7.21
C ASP A 15 24.94 1.53 -5.97
N GLU A 16 25.44 2.22 -4.95
CA GLU A 16 25.85 1.60 -3.68
C GLU A 16 24.64 1.04 -2.91
N LEU A 17 23.53 1.78 -2.87
CA LEU A 17 22.28 1.32 -2.28
C LEU A 17 21.74 0.07 -2.99
N ALA A 18 21.77 0.06 -4.33
CA ALA A 18 21.35 -1.10 -5.13
C ALA A 18 22.24 -2.32 -4.86
N ALA A 19 23.56 -2.12 -4.75
CA ALA A 19 24.49 -3.19 -4.43
C ALA A 19 24.23 -3.79 -3.03
N LEU A 20 23.98 -2.94 -2.02
CA LEU A 20 23.64 -3.39 -0.66
C LEU A 20 22.31 -4.16 -0.63
N ALA A 21 21.29 -3.66 -1.34
CA ALA A 21 19.98 -4.31 -1.41
C ALA A 21 20.05 -5.70 -2.07
N LEU A 22 20.85 -5.83 -3.14
CA LEU A 22 21.04 -7.12 -3.82
C LEU A 22 21.91 -8.11 -3.05
N ALA A 23 22.83 -7.62 -2.22
CA ALA A 23 23.70 -8.46 -1.40
C ALA A 23 23.03 -8.96 -0.10
N ALA A 24 21.91 -8.35 0.31
CA ALA A 24 21.21 -8.71 1.53
C ALA A 24 20.51 -10.08 1.41
N ASP A 25 20.73 -10.95 2.40
CA ASP A 25 20.02 -12.23 2.52
C ASP A 25 18.67 -12.03 3.24
N PRO A 26 17.53 -12.26 2.58
CA PRO A 26 16.21 -12.08 3.18
C PRO A 26 15.89 -13.13 4.26
N ASP A 27 16.56 -14.28 4.24
CA ASP A 27 16.32 -15.38 5.17
C ASP A 27 17.27 -15.34 6.39
N ALA A 28 18.21 -14.39 6.42
CA ALA A 28 19.11 -14.19 7.55
C ALA A 28 18.31 -13.85 8.82
N PRO A 29 18.66 -14.44 9.98
CA PRO A 29 17.99 -14.12 11.23
C PRO A 29 18.22 -12.65 11.61
N PRO A 30 17.25 -12.00 12.27
CA PRO A 30 17.44 -10.66 12.82
C PRO A 30 18.62 -10.62 13.80
N ALA A 31 19.29 -9.46 13.90
CA ALA A 31 20.34 -9.25 14.89
C ALA A 31 19.81 -9.45 16.33
N GLU A 32 20.66 -9.92 17.24
CA GLU A 32 20.27 -10.30 18.62
C GLU A 32 19.59 -9.17 19.42
N GLY A 33 19.87 -7.91 19.07
CA GLY A 33 19.24 -6.71 19.68
C GLY A 33 18.18 -6.04 18.81
N ALA A 34 17.76 -6.66 17.70
CA ALA A 34 16.76 -6.08 16.81
C ALA A 34 15.42 -5.94 17.55
N VAL A 35 14.93 -4.71 17.66
CA VAL A 35 13.60 -4.42 18.19
C VAL A 35 12.59 -4.28 17.07
N PRO A 36 11.34 -4.70 17.27
CA PRO A 36 10.31 -4.55 16.25
C PRO A 36 9.96 -3.07 16.01
N VAL A 37 9.87 -2.68 14.73
CA VAL A 37 9.62 -1.28 14.35
C VAL A 37 8.26 -0.77 14.83
N TRP A 38 7.27 -1.65 14.98
CA TRP A 38 5.93 -1.30 15.47
C TRP A 38 5.89 -0.91 16.95
N ASP A 39 6.84 -1.41 17.75
CA ASP A 39 7.00 -1.01 19.15
C ASP A 39 7.53 0.43 19.26
N LEU A 40 8.25 0.91 18.24
CA LEU A 40 8.77 2.28 18.15
C LEU A 40 7.78 3.25 17.54
N LEU A 41 7.00 2.81 16.53
CA LEU A 41 6.09 3.67 15.77
C LEU A 41 4.72 3.89 16.43
N GLY A 42 4.46 3.32 17.61
CA GLY A 42 3.22 3.53 18.37
C GLY A 42 1.94 3.00 17.67
N SER A 43 2.10 2.20 16.61
CA SER A 43 0.98 1.63 15.83
C SER A 43 0.44 0.32 16.40
N GLY A 44 0.97 -0.15 17.52
CA GLY A 44 0.56 -1.38 18.23
C GLY A 44 -0.80 -1.32 18.92
N SER A 45 -1.69 -0.40 18.55
CA SER A 45 -3.05 -0.31 19.10
C SER A 45 -4.05 -0.82 18.07
N GLU A 46 -4.49 -2.07 18.24
CA GLU A 46 -5.69 -2.72 17.69
C GLU A 46 -5.83 -2.90 16.16
N ALA A 47 -5.04 -2.23 15.32
CA ALA A 47 -5.13 -2.37 13.86
C ALA A 47 -4.30 -3.57 13.35
N LEU A 48 -4.86 -4.35 12.41
CA LEU A 48 -4.17 -5.46 11.74
C LEU A 48 -2.98 -5.01 10.87
N LEU A 49 -2.93 -3.73 10.50
CA LEU A 49 -1.90 -3.14 9.67
C LEU A 49 -1.50 -1.77 10.24
N PRO A 50 -0.22 -1.38 10.16
CA PRO A 50 0.20 -0.03 10.54
C PRO A 50 -0.50 1.04 9.71
N GLY A 51 -0.79 2.19 10.32
CA GLY A 51 -1.49 3.29 9.64
C GLY A 51 -0.74 3.87 8.42
N TRP A 52 0.56 3.60 8.26
CA TRP A 52 1.32 3.96 7.06
C TRP A 52 1.06 3.02 5.88
N TYR A 53 0.67 1.77 6.14
CA TYR A 53 0.37 0.79 5.09
C TYR A 53 -1.03 1.02 4.51
N MET A 54 -1.96 1.46 5.36
CA MET A 54 -3.30 1.82 4.94
C MET A 54 -3.78 3.00 5.79
N PRO A 55 -3.56 4.25 5.33
CA PRO A 55 -4.05 5.43 6.03
C PRO A 55 -5.56 5.28 6.23
N THR A 56 -6.02 5.47 7.47
CA THR A 56 -7.44 5.36 7.78
C THR A 56 -8.24 6.20 6.79
N PRO A 57 -9.21 5.61 6.06
CA PRO A 57 -10.03 6.38 5.14
C PRO A 57 -10.68 7.51 5.94
N MET A 58 -10.58 8.76 5.46
CA MET A 58 -11.00 9.98 6.17
C MET A 58 -12.32 9.75 6.92
N THR A 59 -12.22 9.55 8.23
CA THR A 59 -13.36 9.45 9.13
C THR A 59 -14.02 10.82 9.15
N GLY A 60 -15.08 11.00 8.36
CA GLY A 60 -15.78 12.28 8.23
C GLY A 60 -16.06 12.75 6.81
N ALA A 61 -15.67 12.00 5.77
CA ALA A 61 -16.15 12.31 4.42
C ALA A 61 -17.70 12.28 4.42
N PRO A 62 -18.38 13.34 3.95
CA PRO A 62 -19.83 13.39 3.96
C PRO A 62 -20.35 12.21 3.12
N LEU A 63 -21.09 11.31 3.77
CA LEU A 63 -21.74 10.18 3.09
C LEU A 63 -22.49 10.72 1.86
N LEU A 64 -22.33 10.06 0.71
CA LEU A 64 -23.06 10.46 -0.48
C LEU A 64 -24.57 10.34 -0.20
N GLN A 65 -25.27 11.47 -0.09
CA GLN A 65 -26.70 11.51 0.17
C GLN A 65 -27.50 11.87 -1.09
N GLY A 66 -28.79 11.49 -1.07
CA GLY A 66 -29.76 11.86 -2.11
C GLY A 66 -29.42 11.33 -3.50
N TRP A 67 -29.42 12.21 -4.49
CA TRP A 67 -29.24 11.86 -5.91
C TRP A 67 -27.84 11.29 -6.20
N ARG A 68 -26.80 11.80 -5.52
CA ARG A 68 -25.41 11.32 -5.71
C ARG A 68 -25.28 9.83 -5.35
N ARG A 69 -26.01 9.36 -4.33
CA ARG A 69 -26.07 7.93 -3.97
C ARG A 69 -26.70 7.09 -5.09
N ARG A 70 -27.76 7.60 -5.72
CA ARG A 70 -28.44 6.88 -6.81
C ARG A 70 -27.54 6.76 -8.04
N VAL A 71 -26.83 7.84 -8.39
CA VAL A 71 -25.85 7.82 -9.49
C VAL A 71 -24.72 6.84 -9.19
N ALA A 72 -24.16 6.86 -7.99
CA ALA A 72 -23.11 5.91 -7.59
C ALA A 72 -23.60 4.46 -7.67
N LEU A 73 -24.81 4.17 -7.19
CA LEU A 73 -25.41 2.83 -7.30
C LEU A 73 -25.63 2.41 -8.74
N LEU A 74 -26.10 3.30 -9.62
CA LEU A 74 -26.24 3.00 -11.05
C LEU A 74 -24.90 2.65 -11.69
N ILE A 75 -23.83 3.38 -11.34
CA ILE A 75 -22.48 3.08 -11.84
C ILE A 75 -22.03 1.69 -11.36
N VAL A 76 -22.16 1.39 -10.07
CA VAL A 76 -21.80 0.09 -9.50
C VAL A 76 -22.59 -1.05 -10.17
N VAL A 77 -23.90 -0.90 -10.32
CA VAL A 77 -24.75 -1.91 -10.97
C VAL A 77 -24.36 -2.09 -12.44
N SER A 78 -24.02 -1.00 -13.15
CA SER A 78 -23.53 -1.08 -14.53
C SER A 78 -22.24 -1.89 -14.63
N PHE A 79 -21.25 -1.62 -13.76
CA PHE A 79 -20.01 -2.40 -13.74
C PHE A 79 -20.26 -3.87 -13.42
N LEU A 80 -21.09 -4.17 -12.42
CA LEU A 80 -21.45 -5.55 -12.07
C LEU A 80 -22.14 -6.26 -13.24
N ALA A 81 -23.05 -5.58 -13.94
CA ALA A 81 -23.68 -6.11 -15.14
C ALA A 81 -22.63 -6.42 -16.21
N ILE A 82 -21.78 -5.45 -16.57
CA ILE A 82 -20.72 -5.62 -17.57
C ILE A 82 -19.81 -6.81 -17.25
N VAL A 83 -19.41 -6.95 -15.98
CA VAL A 83 -18.59 -8.08 -15.51
C VAL A 83 -19.36 -9.40 -15.60
N SER A 84 -20.62 -9.43 -15.16
CA SER A 84 -21.45 -10.64 -15.21
C SER A 84 -21.75 -11.13 -16.63
N TYR A 85 -21.88 -10.20 -17.59
CA TYR A 85 -22.04 -10.53 -19.02
C TYR A 85 -20.70 -10.88 -19.70
N GLY A 86 -19.57 -10.81 -18.99
CA GLY A 86 -18.25 -11.06 -19.57
C GLY A 86 -17.79 -10.01 -20.58
N LEU A 87 -18.46 -8.84 -20.64
CA LEU A 87 -18.12 -7.74 -21.55
C LEU A 87 -16.80 -7.04 -21.19
N CYS A 88 -16.31 -7.22 -19.95
CA CYS A 88 -15.02 -6.70 -19.51
C CYS A 88 -13.82 -7.55 -19.98
N SER A 89 -14.02 -8.49 -20.91
CA SER A 89 -12.95 -9.33 -21.45
C SER A 89 -12.05 -8.51 -22.37
N THR A 90 -11.04 -7.87 -21.78
CA THR A 90 -10.01 -7.05 -22.43
C THR A 90 -9.20 -7.79 -23.52
N TYR A 91 -9.41 -9.09 -23.79
CA TYR A 91 -8.66 -9.87 -24.79
C TYR A 91 -9.45 -10.96 -25.57
N GLY A 92 -10.76 -10.82 -25.76
CA GLY A 92 -11.54 -11.80 -26.56
C GLY A 92 -11.84 -11.32 -27.98
N GLN A 93 -11.03 -11.66 -28.98
CA GLN A 93 -11.49 -11.58 -30.38
C GLN A 93 -12.69 -12.53 -30.54
N VAL A 94 -13.88 -11.99 -30.82
CA VAL A 94 -15.03 -12.78 -31.28
C VAL A 94 -14.73 -13.25 -32.70
N VAL A 95 -14.24 -14.48 -32.85
CA VAL A 95 -14.17 -15.16 -34.15
C VAL A 95 -15.52 -15.85 -34.37
N PRO A 96 -16.35 -15.42 -35.33
CA PRO A 96 -17.52 -16.20 -35.72
C PRO A 96 -17.04 -17.50 -36.39
N ALA A 97 -17.59 -18.62 -35.92
CA ALA A 97 -17.46 -19.92 -36.58
C ALA A 97 -18.33 -19.97 -37.85
#